data_AF-A0A7Y0FHE2-F1
#
_entry.id   AF-A0A7Y0FHE2-F1
#
_cell.length_a   1.000
_cell.length_b   1.000
_cell.length_c   1.000
_cell.angle_alpha   90.00
_cell.angle_beta   90.00
_cell.angle_gamma   90.00
#
_symmetry.space_group_name_H-M   'P 1'
#
loop_
_entity.id
_entity.type
_entity.pdbx_description
1 polymer ?
#
loop_
_entity_poly.entity_id
_entity_poly.type
_entity_poly.pdbx_seq_one_letter_code
_entity_poly.pdbx_strand_id
1 'polypeptide(L)' 'MKKFKKLTREDLKTVKAGQVWIAVTKCGFTATTTQDWTAEQANAWVDEIEKNYCKTPTYSGSDAQHLASNLN' A
#
# COMPACT_ATOMS: atom_id res chain seq x y z
N MET A 1 -7.00 34.33 -10.88
CA MET A 1 -6.75 33.45 -9.71
C MET A 1 -8.09 32.87 -9.26
N LYS A 2 -8.22 31.54 -9.16
CA LYS A 2 -9.46 30.91 -8.63
C LYS A 2 -9.57 31.26 -7.13
N LYS A 3 -10.69 31.84 -6.71
CA LYS A 3 -10.97 32.11 -5.29
C LYS A 3 -11.25 30.78 -4.59
N PHE A 4 -10.31 30.28 -3.79
CA PHE A 4 -10.58 29.14 -2.93
C PHE A 4 -11.56 29.56 -1.83
N LYS A 5 -12.67 28.83 -1.71
CA LYS A 5 -13.65 29.07 -0.65
C LYS A 5 -12.97 28.77 0.68
N LYS A 6 -12.90 29.75 1.59
CA LYS A 6 -12.48 29.50 2.97
C LYS A 6 -13.54 28.63 3.63
N LEU A 7 -13.17 27.40 3.95
CA LEU A 7 -14.00 26.48 4.71
C LEU A 7 -14.03 26.96 6.17
N THR A 8 -15.23 26.94 6.77
CA THR A 8 -15.42 27.26 8.18
C THR A 8 -14.99 26.08 9.06
N ARG A 9 -14.90 26.31 10.37
CA ARG A 9 -14.54 25.24 11.33
C ARG A 9 -15.55 24.09 11.34
N GLU A 10 -16.83 24.38 11.07
CA GLU A 10 -17.88 23.37 10.91
C GLU A 10 -17.74 22.61 9.58
N ASP A 11 -17.38 23.31 8.50
CA ASP A 11 -17.06 22.65 7.23
C ASP A 11 -15.83 21.73 7.37
N LEU A 12 -14.84 22.11 8.18
CA LEU A 12 -13.66 21.26 8.43
C LEU A 12 -13.99 20.01 9.25
N LYS A 13 -15.07 20.00 10.03
CA LYS A 13 -15.54 18.79 10.72
C LYS A 13 -16.24 17.81 9.77
N THR A 14 -16.89 18.32 8.72
CA THR A 14 -17.49 17.51 7.66
C THR A 14 -16.50 17.10 6.58
N VAL A 15 -15.36 17.81 6.46
CA VAL A 15 -14.16 17.28 5.80
C VAL A 15 -13.64 16.12 6.66
N LYS A 16 -14.27 14.96 6.52
CA LYS A 16 -13.63 13.69 6.84
C LYS A 16 -12.41 13.65 5.94
N ALA A 17 -11.22 13.87 6.49
CA ALA A 17 -10.04 13.28 5.90
C ALA A 17 -10.39 11.79 5.79
N GLY A 18 -10.71 11.34 4.56
CA GLY A 18 -11.36 10.05 4.33
C GLY A 18 -10.60 8.92 5.01
N GLN A 19 -11.25 7.77 5.16
CA GLN A 19 -10.59 6.59 5.71
C GLN A 19 -9.30 6.32 4.93
N VAL A 20 -8.17 6.31 5.64
CA VAL A 20 -6.84 6.10 5.05
C VAL A 20 -6.44 4.66 5.32
N TRP A 21 -6.14 3.93 4.26
CA TRP A 21 -5.59 2.59 4.31
C TRP A 21 -4.08 2.67 4.10
N ILE A 22 -3.33 1.93 4.92
CA ILE A 22 -1.87 1.92 4.91
C ILE A 22 -1.42 0.47 4.76
N ALA A 23 -0.65 0.19 3.71
CA ALA A 23 0.03 -1.07 3.50
C ALA A 23 1.52 -0.88 3.81
N VAL A 24 2.06 -1.65 4.75
CA VAL A 24 3.50 -1.71 5.05
C VAL A 24 3.96 -3.13 4.77
N THR A 25 4.80 -3.30 3.76
CA THR A 25 5.29 -4.61 3.35
C THR A 25 6.50 -5.04 4.18
N LYS A 26 6.80 -6.34 4.19
CA LYS A 26 7.98 -6.86 4.90
C LYS A 26 9.31 -6.39 4.30
N CYS A 27 9.34 -5.97 3.04
CA CYS A 27 10.51 -5.36 2.42
C CYS A 27 10.67 -3.85 2.72
N GLY A 28 9.81 -3.28 3.56
CA GLY A 28 9.87 -1.87 3.95
C GLY A 28 9.23 -0.91 2.94
N PHE A 29 8.46 -1.41 1.96
CA PHE A 29 7.68 -0.57 1.08
C PHE A 29 6.39 -0.12 1.76
N THR A 30 6.05 1.16 1.65
CA THR A 30 4.84 1.73 2.24
C THR A 30 3.96 2.33 1.16
N ALA A 31 2.69 1.93 1.11
CA ALA A 31 1.68 2.51 0.26
C ALA A 31 0.48 3.01 1.08
N THR A 32 -0.11 4.12 0.66
CA THR A 32 -1.30 4.69 1.31
C THR A 32 -2.37 5.00 0.28
N THR A 33 -3.63 4.73 0.60
CA THR A 33 -4.78 5.06 -0.24
C THR A 33 -5.94 5.58 0.59
N THR A 34 -6.75 6.46 0.01
CA THR A 34 -7.96 7.02 0.64
C THR A 34 -9.22 6.55 -0.08
N GLN A 35 -9.14 5.42 -0.78
CA GLN A 35 -10.28 4.84 -1.48
C GLN A 35 -11.35 4.40 -0.49
N ASP A 36 -12.61 4.64 -0.87
CA ASP A 36 -13.77 4.22 -0.10
C ASP A 36 -13.99 2.73 -0.31
N TRP A 37 -13.32 1.94 0.53
CA TRP A 37 -13.28 0.49 0.49
C TRP A 37 -13.83 -0.08 1.78
N THR A 38 -14.35 -1.30 1.71
CA THR A 38 -14.58 -2.10 2.90
C THR A 38 -13.25 -2.59 3.48
N ALA A 39 -13.26 -3.06 4.73
CA ALA A 39 -12.06 -3.61 5.35
C ALA A 39 -11.50 -4.83 4.59
N GLU A 40 -12.37 -5.65 4.02
CA GLU A 40 -11.99 -6.82 3.23
C GLU A 40 -11.27 -6.43 1.95
N GLN A 41 -11.75 -5.38 1.26
CA GLN A 41 -11.10 -4.86 0.05
C GLN A 41 -9.73 -4.25 0.37
N ALA A 42 -9.62 -3.53 1.48
CA ALA A 42 -8.35 -2.97 1.92
C ALA A 42 -7.32 -4.07 2.27
N ASN A 43 -7.74 -5.14 2.94
CA ASN A 43 -6.87 -6.28 3.24
C ASN A 43 -6.37 -6.95 1.95
N ALA A 44 -7.27 -7.21 0.99
CA ALA A 44 -6.87 -7.78 -0.30
C ALA A 44 -5.88 -6.88 -1.05
N TRP A 45 -6.06 -5.55 -0.97
CA TRP A 45 -5.10 -4.61 -1.53
C TRP A 45 -3.73 -4.65 -0.83
N VAL A 46 -3.68 -4.74 0.50
CA VAL A 46 -2.42 -4.88 1.26
C VAL A 46 -1.67 -6.14 0.81
N ASP A 47 -2.36 -7.27 0.64
CA ASP A 47 -1.77 -8.53 0.17
C ASP A 47 -1.20 -8.40 -1.26
N GLU A 48 -1.90 -7.71 -2.15
CA GLU A 48 -1.39 -7.42 -3.50
C GLU A 48 -0.18 -6.48 -3.48
N ILE A 49 -0.15 -5.49 -2.57
CA ILE A 49 1.03 -4.63 -2.40
C ILE A 49 2.24 -5.45 -1.90
N GLU A 50 2.03 -6.34 -0.93
CA GLU A 50 3.07 -7.25 -0.44
C GLU A 50 3.62 -8.13 -1.58
N LYS A 51 2.75 -8.75 -2.38
CA LYS A 51 3.16 -9.62 -3.50
C LYS A 51 3.89 -8.87 -4.61
N ASN A 52 3.44 -7.67 -4.95
CA ASN A 52 3.99 -6.91 -6.07
C ASN A 52 5.33 -6.23 -5.74
N TYR A 53 5.46 -5.72 -4.51
CA TYR A 53 6.62 -4.93 -4.09
C TYR A 53 7.62 -5.71 -3.23
N CYS A 54 7.20 -6.81 -2.59
CA CYS A 54 8.10 -7.75 -1.93
C CYS A 54 8.28 -9.03 -2.76
N LYS A 55 8.78 -8.90 -3.98
CA LYS A 55 9.16 -10.06 -4.78
C LYS A 55 10.28 -10.82 -4.07
N THR A 56 10.16 -12.15 -4.01
CA THR A 56 11.27 -13.02 -3.65
C THR A 56 12.42 -12.69 -4.61
N PRO A 57 13.64 -12.41 -4.13
CA PRO A 57 14.76 -12.14 -5.01
C PRO A 57 14.96 -13.37 -5.91
N THR A 58 14.73 -13.21 -7.21
CA THR A 58 15.04 -14.23 -8.20
C THR A 58 16.55 -14.21 -8.38
N TYR A 59 17.26 -15.07 -7.64
CA TYR A 59 18.69 -15.26 -7.84
C TYR A 59 18.90 -15.93 -9.21
N SER A 60 19.47 -15.20 -10.17
CA SER A 60 19.73 -15.67 -11.54
C SER A 60 21.23 -15.88 -11.80
N GLY A 61 21.98 -16.33 -10.80
CA GLY A 61 23.39 -16.66 -10.91
C GLY A 61 23.64 -18.16 -10.71
N SER A 62 24.83 -18.61 -11.06
CA SER A 62 25.28 -20.00 -10.85
C SER A 62 25.92 -20.23 -9.48
N ASP A 63 25.79 -19.32 -8.50
CA ASP A 63 26.33 -19.55 -7.17
C ASP A 63 25.52 -20.65 -6.46
N ALA A 64 26.18 -21.78 -6.23
CA ALA A 64 25.61 -22.93 -5.55
C ALA A 64 25.09 -22.62 -4.13
N GLN A 65 25.51 -21.50 -3.52
CA GLN A 65 25.08 -21.08 -2.19
C GLN A 65 23.70 -20.37 -2.17
N HIS A 66 23.20 -19.89 -3.32
CA HIS A 66 21.99 -19.06 -3.39
C HIS A 66 20.94 -19.59 -4.38
N LEU A 67 21.04 -20.87 -4.78
CA LEU A 67 20.00 -21.57 -5.50
C LEU A 67 18.68 -21.41 -4.75
N ALA A 68 17.79 -20.57 -5.30
CA ALA A 68 16.43 -20.44 -4.82
C ALA A 68 15.87 -21.85 -4.73
N SER A 69 15.49 -22.27 -3.52
CA SER A 69 14.89 -23.56 -3.26
C SER A 69 13.49 -23.58 -3.86
N ASN A 70 13.41 -23.65 -5.20
CA ASN A 70 12.27 -24.20 -5.90
C ASN A 70 12.35 -25.72 -5.72
N LEU A 71 12.09 -26.16 -4.50
CA LEU A 71 11.84 -27.55 -4.18
C LEU A 71 10.35 -27.66 -3.83
N ASN A 72 9.66 -28.30 -4.77
CA ASN A 72 8.29 -28.83 -4.78
C ASN A 72 7.16 -27.85 -5.12
#